data_AF-A0A3D8LHP6-F1
#
_entry.id   AF-A0A3D8LHP6-F1
#
_cell.length_a   1.000
_cell.length_b   1.000
_cell.length_c   1.000
_cell.angle_alpha   90.00
_cell.angle_beta   90.00
_cell.angle_gamma   90.00
#
_symmetry.space_group_name_H-M   'P 1'
#
loop_
_entity.id
_entity.type
_entity.pdbx_description
1 polymer ?
#
loop_
_entity_poly.entity_id
_entity_poly.type
_entity_poly.pdbx_seq_one_letter_code
_entity_poly.pdbx_strand_id
1 'polypeptide(L)'
;MVWQKEGKMETSGVSLLSCLREVPDFRRAQGRRYPLAETLCMIVMSIMSGYCAYREIGRFIGHNQQELVSCLGLSRKQLPSHVTIRQVLINLDFKALADAFRRWAGAQGQASGRSVSIDGKSLRSTVSEHDNQQQNFVVLVSAFCQQTGLIEEVERFENGKQSEIGSVRDLLSRMQQRGLLLTLDALHCQKKQLRSLPPSGSTI
;
A
#
# COMPACT_ATOMS: atom_id res chain seq x y z
N MET A 1 -40.96 23.05 2.58
CA MET A 1 -39.49 23.15 2.42
C MET A 1 -38.95 21.73 2.47
N VAL A 2 -38.82 21.12 1.29
CA VAL A 2 -38.56 19.69 1.11
C VAL A 2 -37.05 19.52 0.97
N TRP A 3 -36.43 18.84 1.94
CA TRP A 3 -35.04 18.41 1.81
C TRP A 3 -34.98 17.25 0.82
N GLN A 4 -34.49 17.55 -0.37
CA GLN A 4 -34.20 16.59 -1.42
C GLN A 4 -33.07 15.67 -0.93
N LYS A 5 -33.33 14.35 -0.98
CA LYS A 5 -32.33 13.30 -0.79
C LYS A 5 -31.26 13.44 -1.88
N GLU A 6 -30.09 13.93 -1.53
CA GLU A 6 -28.92 13.86 -2.42
C GLU A 6 -28.43 12.41 -2.56
N GLY A 7 -28.44 11.98 -3.82
CA GLY A 7 -27.65 10.93 -4.47
C GLY A 7 -27.00 9.86 -3.60
N LYS A 8 -27.52 8.63 -3.72
CA LYS A 8 -26.66 7.45 -3.67
C LYS A 8 -25.54 7.64 -4.70
N MET A 9 -24.29 7.81 -4.27
CA MET A 9 -23.15 7.62 -5.15
C MET A 9 -23.13 6.13 -5.53
N GLU A 10 -23.64 5.81 -6.71
CA GLU A 10 -23.43 4.51 -7.34
C GLU A 10 -21.95 4.44 -7.77
N THR A 11 -21.09 4.00 -6.84
CA THR A 11 -19.75 3.57 -7.22
C THR A 11 -19.88 2.16 -7.80
N SER A 12 -19.97 2.03 -9.12
CA SER A 12 -19.93 0.75 -9.84
C SER A 12 -18.59 0.00 -9.74
N GLY A 13 -17.69 0.44 -8.85
CA GLY A 13 -16.39 -0.14 -8.58
C GLY A 13 -16.34 -0.88 -7.25
N VAL A 14 -15.37 -1.77 -7.10
CA VAL A 14 -15.11 -2.50 -5.85
C VAL A 14 -14.78 -1.50 -4.73
N SER A 15 -15.36 -1.67 -3.54
CA SER A 15 -15.07 -0.79 -2.40
C SER A 15 -13.73 -1.12 -1.74
N LEU A 16 -13.05 -0.13 -1.17
CA LEU A 16 -11.81 -0.36 -0.43
C LEU A 16 -12.04 -1.34 0.74
N LEU A 17 -13.14 -1.15 1.48
CA LEU A 17 -13.48 -2.00 2.62
C LEU A 17 -13.65 -3.47 2.20
N SER A 18 -14.29 -3.75 1.06
CA SER A 18 -14.41 -5.12 0.55
C SER A 18 -13.06 -5.74 0.23
N CYS A 19 -12.13 -5.00 -0.37
CA CYS A 19 -10.79 -5.52 -0.63
C CYS A 19 -10.00 -5.76 0.66
N LEU A 20 -10.12 -4.86 1.65
CA LEU A 20 -9.44 -4.99 2.94
C LEU A 20 -9.92 -6.20 3.76
N ARG A 21 -11.13 -6.71 3.51
CA ARG A 21 -11.64 -7.94 4.15
C ARG A 21 -10.91 -9.21 3.71
N GLU A 22 -10.22 -9.17 2.59
CA GLU A 22 -9.41 -10.28 2.12
C GLU A 22 -8.06 -10.38 2.85
N VAL A 23 -7.67 -9.36 3.61
CA VAL A 23 -6.44 -9.38 4.40
C VAL A 23 -6.61 -10.38 5.56
N PRO A 24 -5.74 -11.40 5.67
CA PRO A 24 -5.87 -12.42 6.72
C PRO A 24 -5.76 -11.84 8.13
N ASP A 25 -6.70 -12.19 9.01
CA ASP A 25 -6.64 -11.79 10.41
C ASP A 25 -5.72 -12.71 11.22
N PHE A 26 -4.47 -12.28 11.35
CA PHE A 26 -3.42 -12.96 12.11
C PHE A 26 -3.70 -13.05 13.62
N ARG A 27 -4.68 -12.30 14.15
CA ARG A 27 -4.98 -12.26 15.58
C ARG A 27 -5.76 -13.50 15.99
N ARG A 28 -5.49 -14.01 17.19
CA ARG A 28 -6.29 -15.09 17.82
C ARG A 28 -7.72 -14.60 18.08
N ALA A 29 -8.69 -15.53 18.18
CA ALA A 29 -10.10 -15.21 18.39
C ALA A 29 -10.35 -14.24 19.57
N GLN A 30 -9.65 -14.42 20.71
CA GLN A 30 -9.79 -13.51 21.87
C GLN A 30 -9.28 -12.07 21.59
N GLY A 31 -8.40 -11.90 20.59
CA GLY A 31 -7.82 -10.61 20.18
C GLY A 31 -8.62 -9.88 19.09
N ARG A 32 -9.67 -10.50 18.52
CA ARG A 32 -10.50 -9.93 17.46
C ARG A 32 -11.64 -9.08 18.01
N ARG A 33 -11.31 -8.15 18.93
CA ARG A 33 -12.28 -7.22 19.52
C ARG A 33 -12.83 -6.21 18.50
N TYR A 34 -11.97 -5.82 17.56
CA TYR A 34 -12.29 -4.88 16.48
C TYR A 34 -12.05 -5.58 15.14
N PRO A 35 -13.01 -5.55 14.21
CA PRO A 35 -12.84 -6.09 12.87
C PRO A 35 -11.58 -5.51 12.18
N LEU A 36 -10.79 -6.38 11.55
CA LEU A 36 -9.49 -5.99 10.99
C LEU A 36 -9.67 -5.00 9.82
N ALA A 37 -10.54 -5.32 8.87
CA ALA A 37 -10.74 -4.52 7.66
C ALA A 37 -11.19 -3.10 7.97
N GLU A 38 -12.14 -2.95 8.90
CA GLU A 38 -12.65 -1.67 9.36
C GLU A 38 -11.57 -0.90 10.13
N THR A 39 -10.74 -1.59 10.92
CA THR A 39 -9.56 -0.97 11.58
C THR A 39 -8.56 -0.43 10.55
N LEU A 40 -8.26 -1.21 9.51
CA LEU A 40 -7.37 -0.79 8.43
C LEU A 40 -7.98 0.38 7.64
N CYS A 41 -9.28 0.36 7.38
CA CYS A 41 -9.99 1.44 6.70
C CYS A 41 -9.90 2.75 7.50
N MET A 42 -10.09 2.71 8.82
CA MET A 42 -9.90 3.87 9.70
C MET A 42 -8.47 4.42 9.67
N ILE A 43 -7.46 3.53 9.62
CA ILE A 43 -6.06 3.92 9.49
C ILE A 43 -5.84 4.65 8.16
N VAL A 44 -6.35 4.11 7.04
CA VAL A 44 -6.24 4.75 5.72
C VAL A 44 -6.89 6.13 5.74
N MET A 45 -8.12 6.26 6.26
CA MET A 45 -8.81 7.54 6.38
C MET A 45 -8.04 8.57 7.22
N SER A 46 -7.39 8.11 8.30
CA SER A 46 -6.55 8.95 9.15
C SER A 46 -5.33 9.49 8.38
N ILE A 47 -4.63 8.60 7.66
CA ILE A 47 -3.45 8.95 6.86
C ILE A 47 -3.81 9.91 5.73
N MET A 48 -4.93 9.67 5.03
CA MET A 48 -5.43 10.59 4.00
C MET A 48 -5.79 11.97 4.57
N SER A 49 -6.14 12.02 5.85
CA SER A 49 -6.41 13.27 6.57
C SER A 49 -5.15 13.91 7.17
N GLY A 50 -3.96 13.37 6.88
CA GLY A 50 -2.68 13.89 7.35
C GLY A 50 -2.22 13.39 8.73
N TYR A 51 -2.94 12.45 9.35
CA TYR A 51 -2.60 11.86 10.64
C TYR A 51 -1.79 10.57 10.45
N CYS A 52 -0.46 10.68 10.50
CA CYS A 52 0.44 9.59 10.10
C CYS A 52 1.07 8.84 11.30
N ALA A 53 1.21 9.49 12.47
CA ALA A 53 1.75 8.83 13.65
C ALA A 53 0.69 7.98 14.38
N TYR A 54 1.10 6.90 15.07
CA TYR A 54 0.14 6.03 15.78
C TYR A 54 -0.80 6.78 16.74
N ARG A 55 -0.26 7.76 17.48
CA ARG A 55 -1.02 8.62 18.40
C ARG A 55 -1.92 9.62 17.67
N GLU A 56 -1.53 10.03 16.48
CA GLU A 56 -2.33 10.92 15.61
C GLU A 56 -3.52 10.16 15.04
N ILE A 57 -3.28 8.96 14.49
CA ILE A 57 -4.33 8.06 14.01
C ILE A 57 -5.33 7.76 15.14
N GLY A 58 -4.84 7.39 16.34
CA GLY A 58 -5.72 7.15 17.48
C GLY A 58 -6.54 8.37 17.90
N ARG A 59 -5.99 9.59 17.77
CA ARG A 59 -6.71 10.85 18.04
C ARG A 59 -7.77 11.11 16.97
N PHE A 60 -7.45 10.97 15.70
CA PHE A 60 -8.41 11.10 14.60
C PHE A 60 -9.60 10.16 14.78
N ILE A 61 -9.32 8.87 15.04
CA ILE A 61 -10.38 7.87 15.28
C ILE A 61 -11.24 8.24 16.49
N GLY A 62 -10.63 8.74 17.57
CA GLY A 62 -11.36 9.18 18.76
C GLY A 62 -12.25 10.41 18.50
N HIS A 63 -11.74 11.41 17.77
CA HIS A 63 -12.50 12.62 17.45
C HIS A 63 -13.67 12.35 16.49
N ASN A 64 -13.48 11.45 15.52
CA ASN A 64 -14.50 11.10 14.53
C ASN A 64 -15.30 9.84 14.89
N GLN A 65 -15.31 9.44 16.17
CA GLN A 65 -15.85 8.15 16.60
C GLN A 65 -17.30 7.90 16.16
N GLN A 66 -18.17 8.90 16.32
CA GLN A 66 -19.59 8.76 15.99
C GLN A 66 -19.81 8.56 14.49
N GLU A 67 -19.13 9.37 13.68
CA GLU A 67 -19.17 9.30 12.22
C GLU A 67 -18.61 7.96 11.72
N LEU A 68 -17.45 7.55 12.21
CA LEU A 68 -16.81 6.29 11.82
C LEU A 68 -17.66 5.07 12.16
N VAL A 69 -18.30 5.04 13.34
CA VAL A 69 -19.20 3.96 13.74
C VAL A 69 -20.41 3.88 12.80
N SER A 70 -20.98 5.04 12.44
CA SER A 70 -22.12 5.13 11.51
C SER A 70 -21.73 4.71 10.10
N CYS A 71 -20.68 5.31 9.54
CA CYS A 71 -20.23 5.08 8.16
C CYS A 71 -19.75 3.65 7.91
N LEU A 72 -19.08 3.02 8.90
CA LEU A 72 -18.56 1.66 8.77
C LEU A 72 -19.55 0.59 9.29
N GLY A 73 -20.72 0.97 9.80
CA GLY A 73 -21.73 0.04 10.31
C GLY A 73 -21.23 -0.81 11.49
N LEU A 74 -20.45 -0.23 12.39
CA LEU A 74 -19.82 -0.97 13.49
C LEU A 74 -20.83 -1.25 14.62
N SER A 75 -20.89 -2.52 15.06
CA SER A 75 -21.74 -2.92 16.19
C SER A 75 -21.25 -2.38 17.53
N ARG A 76 -19.93 -2.16 17.67
CA ARG A 76 -19.31 -1.62 18.88
C ARG A 76 -19.10 -0.12 18.72
N LYS A 77 -19.50 0.63 19.74
CA LYS A 77 -19.25 2.08 19.80
C LYS A 77 -17.79 2.42 20.09
N GLN A 78 -17.11 1.62 20.92
CA GLN A 78 -15.69 1.85 21.23
C GLN A 78 -14.83 1.47 20.02
N LEU A 79 -13.84 2.31 19.71
CA LEU A 79 -12.93 2.14 18.58
C LEU A 79 -11.49 1.79 19.06
N PRO A 80 -10.64 1.27 18.15
CA PRO A 80 -9.26 0.92 18.47
C PRO A 80 -8.45 2.10 19.02
N SER A 81 -7.67 1.87 20.07
CA SER A 81 -6.70 2.85 20.55
C SER A 81 -5.41 2.83 19.72
N HIS A 82 -4.55 3.84 19.89
CA HIS A 82 -3.23 3.87 19.24
C HIS A 82 -2.36 2.64 19.56
N VAL A 83 -2.55 2.01 20.74
CA VAL A 83 -1.86 0.76 21.10
C VAL A 83 -2.37 -0.40 20.24
N THR A 84 -3.68 -0.49 20.03
CA THR A 84 -4.28 -1.49 19.15
C THR A 84 -3.84 -1.27 17.70
N ILE A 85 -3.85 -0.03 17.22
CA ILE A 85 -3.38 0.33 15.87
C ILE A 85 -1.92 -0.12 15.67
N ARG A 86 -1.04 0.20 16.63
CA ARG A 86 0.37 -0.21 16.58
C ARG A 86 0.51 -1.73 16.48
N GLN A 87 -0.23 -2.48 17.31
CA GLN A 87 -0.20 -3.95 17.28
C GLN A 87 -0.71 -4.52 15.96
N VAL A 88 -1.74 -3.88 15.36
CA VAL A 88 -2.22 -4.26 14.03
C VAL A 88 -1.11 -4.07 12.99
N LEU A 89 -0.54 -2.86 12.91
CA LEU A 89 0.43 -2.52 11.86
C LEU A 89 1.75 -3.28 11.95
N ILE A 90 2.21 -3.64 13.15
CA ILE A 90 3.48 -4.39 13.32
C ILE A 90 3.38 -5.83 12.81
N ASN A 91 2.23 -6.47 13.01
CA ASN A 91 2.03 -7.90 12.71
C ASN A 91 1.28 -8.14 11.39
N LEU A 92 0.93 -7.07 10.69
CA LEU A 92 0.18 -7.15 9.44
C LEU A 92 1.03 -7.77 8.33
N ASP A 93 0.42 -8.66 7.56
CA ASP A 93 1.01 -9.11 6.31
C ASP A 93 1.01 -7.96 5.28
N PHE A 94 2.20 -7.42 5.04
CA PHE A 94 2.41 -6.33 4.10
C PHE A 94 1.97 -6.71 2.67
N LYS A 95 2.26 -7.93 2.24
CA LYS A 95 1.93 -8.39 0.89
C LYS A 95 0.43 -8.49 0.72
N ALA A 96 -0.26 -9.11 1.67
CA ALA A 96 -1.72 -9.21 1.64
C ALA A 96 -2.40 -7.83 1.62
N LEU A 97 -1.92 -6.88 2.44
CA LEU A 97 -2.44 -5.50 2.43
C LEU A 97 -2.19 -4.83 1.07
N ALA A 98 -0.98 -4.91 0.53
CA ALA A 98 -0.63 -4.31 -0.74
C ALA A 98 -1.49 -4.88 -1.87
N ASP A 99 -1.68 -6.20 -1.91
CA ASP A 99 -2.49 -6.88 -2.92
C ASP A 99 -3.96 -6.43 -2.86
N ALA A 100 -4.53 -6.34 -1.65
CA ALA A 100 -5.87 -5.82 -1.44
C ALA A 100 -6.01 -4.36 -1.92
N PHE A 101 -5.06 -3.50 -1.58
CA PHE A 101 -5.08 -2.10 -1.99
C PHE A 101 -4.95 -1.95 -3.52
N ARG A 102 -4.06 -2.72 -4.15
CA ARG A 102 -3.88 -2.69 -5.61
C ARG A 102 -5.12 -3.15 -6.36
N ARG A 103 -5.83 -4.17 -5.86
CA ARG A 103 -7.09 -4.61 -6.45
C ARG A 103 -8.15 -3.51 -6.40
N TRP A 104 -8.28 -2.84 -5.26
CA TRP A 104 -9.17 -1.70 -5.12
C TRP A 104 -8.79 -0.58 -6.11
N ALA A 105 -7.51 -0.19 -6.13
CA ALA A 105 -7.00 0.89 -6.97
C ALA A 105 -7.20 0.59 -8.47
N GLY A 106 -6.87 -0.63 -8.92
CA GLY A 106 -7.05 -1.05 -10.31
C GLY A 106 -8.52 -1.11 -10.76
N ALA A 107 -9.47 -1.26 -9.82
CA ALA A 107 -10.89 -1.17 -10.10
C ALA A 107 -11.39 0.28 -10.26
N GLN A 108 -10.62 1.29 -9.83
CA GLN A 108 -10.97 2.71 -9.96
C GLN A 108 -10.55 3.35 -11.29
N GLY A 109 -9.65 2.71 -12.05
CA GLY A 109 -9.25 3.23 -13.36
C GLY A 109 -8.26 2.34 -14.10
N GLN A 110 -8.58 2.00 -15.35
CA GLN A 110 -7.61 1.44 -16.30
C GLN A 110 -7.25 2.52 -17.32
N ALA A 111 -5.99 2.97 -17.32
CA ALA A 111 -5.47 3.78 -18.42
C ALA A 111 -5.02 2.89 -19.58
N SER A 112 -5.35 3.28 -20.80
CA SER A 112 -4.80 2.70 -22.03
C SER A 112 -3.46 3.38 -22.35
N GLY A 113 -2.41 2.58 -22.59
CA GLY A 113 -1.02 3.06 -22.65
C GLY A 113 -0.44 3.26 -21.26
N ARG A 114 0.47 2.37 -20.84
CA ARG A 114 1.01 2.37 -19.47
C ARG A 114 2.50 2.75 -19.48
N SER A 115 2.80 3.96 -19.05
CA SER A 115 4.14 4.31 -18.56
C SER A 115 4.20 4.10 -17.05
N VAL A 116 5.22 3.40 -16.61
CA VAL A 116 5.42 3.03 -15.20
C VAL A 116 6.80 3.46 -14.77
N SER A 117 6.84 4.30 -13.74
CA SER A 117 8.06 4.72 -13.06
C SER A 117 8.35 3.80 -11.88
N ILE A 118 9.53 3.19 -11.87
CA ILE A 118 9.99 2.39 -10.74
C ILE A 118 10.96 3.24 -9.92
N ASP A 119 10.60 3.46 -8.66
CA ASP A 119 11.37 4.27 -7.71
C ASP A 119 11.64 3.47 -6.43
N GLY A 120 12.89 3.48 -5.96
CA GLY A 120 13.35 2.83 -4.73
C GLY A 120 13.57 3.85 -3.62
N LYS A 121 12.76 3.81 -2.56
CA LYS A 121 12.92 4.67 -1.38
C LYS A 121 13.40 3.89 -0.17
N SER A 122 14.54 4.29 0.37
CA SER A 122 15.06 3.80 1.65
C SER A 122 14.32 4.46 2.81
N LEU A 123 13.77 3.67 3.73
CA LEU A 123 13.10 4.19 4.90
C LEU A 123 14.11 4.71 5.93
N ARG A 124 14.01 6.00 6.26
CA ARG A 124 14.84 6.62 7.31
C ARG A 124 14.51 5.99 8.67
N SER A 125 15.53 5.76 9.49
CA SER A 125 15.41 5.20 10.86
C SER A 125 15.01 3.73 10.99
N THR A 126 15.11 2.93 9.92
CA THR A 126 14.98 1.46 10.01
C THR A 126 16.34 0.75 10.13
N VAL A 127 17.41 1.47 10.49
CA VAL A 127 18.74 0.88 10.63
C VAL A 127 18.75 -0.03 11.85
N SER A 128 18.97 -1.33 11.62
CA SER A 128 19.35 -2.27 12.67
C SER A 128 20.85 -2.53 12.57
N GLU A 129 21.54 -2.52 13.73
CA GLU A 129 23.00 -2.67 13.86
C GLU A 129 23.82 -1.43 13.45
N HIS A 130 23.91 -0.45 14.36
CA HIS A 130 24.72 0.75 14.18
C HIS A 130 26.24 0.51 14.29
N ASP A 131 26.67 -0.65 14.77
CA ASP A 131 28.07 -0.95 15.16
C ASP A 131 28.84 -1.81 14.13
N ASN A 132 28.17 -2.32 13.09
CA ASN A 132 28.80 -3.05 11.99
C ASN A 132 28.77 -2.20 10.70
N GLN A 133 29.81 -2.32 9.88
CA GLN A 133 29.96 -1.60 8.60
C GLN A 133 28.86 -1.89 7.54
N GLN A 134 27.88 -2.74 7.86
CA GLN A 134 26.74 -3.06 7.02
C GLN A 134 25.44 -2.59 7.68
N GLN A 135 25.08 -1.32 7.47
CA GLN A 135 23.81 -0.77 7.93
C GLN A 135 22.65 -1.48 7.19
N ASN A 136 21.88 -2.31 7.89
CA ASN A 136 20.69 -2.94 7.32
C ASN A 136 19.49 -2.00 7.48
N PHE A 137 18.86 -1.60 6.37
CA PHE A 137 17.67 -0.76 6.36
C PHE A 137 16.61 -1.32 5.40
N VAL A 138 15.37 -0.93 5.59
CA VAL A 138 14.24 -1.36 4.76
C VAL A 138 14.16 -0.45 3.54
N VAL A 139 14.13 -1.06 2.36
CA VAL A 139 13.91 -0.39 1.07
C VAL A 139 12.53 -0.75 0.56
N LEU A 140 11.82 0.25 0.04
CA LEU A 140 10.53 0.11 -0.62
C LEU A 140 10.69 0.50 -2.09
N VAL A 141 10.50 -0.46 -3.00
CA VAL A 141 10.49 -0.20 -4.45
C VAL A 141 9.05 -0.19 -4.93
N SER A 142 8.61 0.90 -5.54
CA SER A 142 7.25 1.04 -6.07
C SER A 142 7.25 1.29 -7.56
N ALA A 143 6.40 0.57 -8.28
CA ALA A 143 6.04 0.82 -9.67
C ALA A 143 4.80 1.72 -9.72
N PHE A 144 4.99 2.97 -10.11
CA PHE A 144 3.97 4.00 -10.20
C PHE A 144 3.56 4.21 -11.66
N CYS A 145 2.28 4.02 -11.98
CA CYS A 145 1.76 4.32 -13.31
C CYS A 145 1.44 5.82 -13.42
N GLN A 146 2.08 6.49 -14.38
CA GLN A 146 1.98 7.94 -14.51
C GLN A 146 0.62 8.40 -15.04
N GLN A 147 -0.04 7.57 -15.86
CA GLN A 147 -1.37 7.89 -16.42
C GLN A 147 -2.48 7.75 -15.38
N THR A 148 -2.43 6.71 -14.55
CA THR A 148 -3.47 6.47 -13.53
C THR A 148 -3.17 7.16 -12.20
N GLY A 149 -1.91 7.53 -11.95
CA GLY A 149 -1.46 8.02 -10.65
C GLY A 149 -1.46 6.94 -9.57
N LEU A 150 -1.51 5.65 -9.95
CA LEU A 150 -1.63 4.52 -9.03
C LEU A 150 -0.34 3.71 -8.95
N ILE A 151 -0.14 3.05 -7.80
CA ILE A 151 0.96 2.10 -7.61
C ILE A 151 0.51 0.71 -8.09
N GLU A 152 1.12 0.23 -9.17
CA GLU A 152 0.84 -1.06 -9.82
C GLU A 152 1.56 -2.23 -9.14
N GLU A 153 2.70 -1.97 -8.52
CA GLU A 153 3.45 -2.98 -7.78
C GLU A 153 4.31 -2.32 -6.70
N VAL A 154 4.49 -3.02 -5.58
CA VAL A 154 5.36 -2.56 -4.51
C VAL A 154 6.07 -3.75 -3.88
N GLU A 155 7.37 -3.62 -3.66
CA GLU A 155 8.22 -4.62 -3.04
C GLU A 155 8.99 -4.00 -1.88
N ARG A 156 9.06 -4.76 -0.77
CA ARG A 156 9.77 -4.37 0.44
C ARG A 156 10.84 -5.41 0.73
N PHE A 157 12.07 -4.97 0.97
CA PHE A 157 13.17 -5.84 1.37
C PHE A 157 14.13 -5.13 2.33
N GLU A 158 14.98 -5.92 2.98
CA GLU A 158 16.06 -5.44 3.85
C GLU A 158 17.37 -5.47 3.06
N ASN A 159 18.07 -4.34 2.98
CA ASN A 159 19.26 -4.18 2.13
C ASN A 159 20.43 -5.12 2.52
N GLY A 160 20.48 -5.56 3.78
CA GLY A 160 21.47 -6.55 4.24
C GLY A 160 21.18 -7.98 3.76
N LYS A 161 19.95 -8.28 3.31
CA LYS A 161 19.53 -9.62 2.86
C LYS A 161 19.38 -9.72 1.35
N GLN A 162 19.03 -8.62 0.69
CA GLN A 162 18.80 -8.56 -0.74
C GLN A 162 19.27 -7.22 -1.28
N SER A 163 20.00 -7.24 -2.40
CA SER A 163 20.44 -6.00 -3.05
C SER A 163 19.27 -5.34 -3.77
N GLU A 164 19.23 -4.01 -3.71
CA GLU A 164 18.22 -3.19 -4.38
C GLU A 164 18.08 -3.49 -5.88
N ILE A 165 19.21 -3.73 -6.55
CA ILE A 165 19.27 -4.14 -7.95
C ILE A 165 18.55 -5.49 -8.19
N GLY A 166 18.65 -6.43 -7.24
CA GLY A 166 17.99 -7.73 -7.32
C GLY A 166 16.48 -7.62 -7.17
N SER A 167 16.01 -6.84 -6.20
CA SER A 167 14.57 -6.64 -5.97
C SER A 167 13.91 -5.89 -7.13
N VAL A 168 14.57 -4.86 -7.69
CA VAL A 168 14.10 -4.20 -8.91
C VAL A 168 13.99 -5.20 -10.07
N ARG A 169 14.91 -6.17 -10.18
CA ARG A 169 14.85 -7.21 -11.22
C ARG A 169 13.68 -8.15 -11.03
N ASP A 170 13.41 -8.58 -9.80
CA ASP A 170 12.27 -9.45 -9.49
C ASP A 170 10.95 -8.73 -9.79
N LEU A 171 10.84 -7.47 -9.40
CA LEU A 171 9.71 -6.61 -9.75
C LEU A 171 9.55 -6.43 -11.27
N LEU A 172 10.64 -6.14 -11.99
CA LEU A 172 10.63 -6.03 -13.45
C LEU A 172 10.14 -7.32 -14.10
N SER A 173 10.59 -8.49 -13.64
CA SER A 173 10.19 -9.79 -14.21
C SER A 173 8.68 -10.06 -14.08
N ARG A 174 8.05 -9.59 -12.98
CA ARG A 174 6.60 -9.71 -12.76
C ARG A 174 5.80 -8.73 -13.63
N MET A 175 6.41 -7.61 -14.02
CA MET A 175 5.80 -6.58 -14.87
C MET A 175 6.05 -6.77 -16.38
N GLN A 176 7.10 -7.52 -16.75
CA GLN A 176 7.64 -7.65 -18.12
C GLN A 176 6.64 -8.19 -19.15
N GLN A 177 5.63 -8.95 -18.72
CA GLN A 177 4.63 -9.56 -19.58
C GLN A 177 3.56 -8.56 -20.09
N ARG A 178 3.61 -7.29 -19.67
CA ARG A 178 2.50 -6.34 -19.83
C ARG A 178 2.70 -5.25 -20.91
N GLY A 179 3.80 -5.27 -21.67
CA GLY A 179 4.06 -4.28 -22.74
C GLY A 179 4.12 -2.84 -22.25
N LEU A 180 4.87 -2.59 -21.18
CA LEU A 180 4.91 -1.31 -20.45
C LEU A 180 6.10 -0.45 -20.88
N LEU A 181 5.93 0.87 -20.92
CA LEU A 181 7.05 1.81 -20.97
C LEU A 181 7.58 2.01 -19.54
N LEU A 182 8.79 1.53 -19.27
CA LEU A 182 9.37 1.56 -17.92
C LEU A 182 10.40 2.67 -17.80
N THR A 183 10.25 3.53 -16.79
CA THR A 183 11.26 4.50 -16.39
C THR A 183 11.87 4.07 -15.06
N LEU A 184 13.19 4.14 -14.97
CA LEU A 184 14.00 3.67 -13.84
C LEU A 184 15.05 4.74 -13.52
N ASP A 185 15.48 4.83 -12.27
CA ASP A 185 16.63 5.65 -11.92
C ASP A 185 17.92 5.14 -12.61
N ALA A 186 18.86 6.05 -12.89
CA ALA A 186 20.10 5.78 -13.60
C ALA A 186 20.94 4.69 -12.94
N LEU A 187 20.88 4.55 -11.61
CA LEU A 187 21.54 3.50 -10.84
C LEU A 187 21.08 2.09 -11.25
N HIS A 188 19.86 1.96 -11.79
CA HIS A 188 19.26 0.72 -12.28
C HIS A 188 19.38 0.52 -13.80
N CYS A 189 20.13 1.38 -14.49
CA CYS A 189 20.38 1.26 -15.93
C CYS A 189 21.70 0.51 -16.23
N GLN A 190 21.94 -0.63 -15.56
CA GLN A 190 23.18 -1.38 -15.75
C GLN A 190 23.11 -2.36 -16.93
N LYS A 191 24.23 -2.53 -17.65
CA LYS A 191 24.33 -3.43 -18.83
C LYS A 191 23.86 -4.87 -18.58
N LYS A 192 23.97 -5.37 -17.34
CA LYS A 192 23.47 -6.69 -16.94
C LYS A 192 21.94 -6.74 -16.84
N GLN A 193 21.29 -5.66 -16.42
CA GLN A 193 19.82 -5.53 -16.33
C GLN A 193 19.17 -5.40 -17.71
N LEU A 194 19.81 -4.67 -18.63
CA LEU A 194 19.32 -4.53 -20.01
C LEU A 194 19.31 -5.86 -20.79
N ARG A 195 20.24 -6.78 -20.49
CA ARG A 195 20.33 -8.10 -21.15
C ARG A 195 19.30 -9.11 -20.65
N SER A 196 18.74 -8.93 -19.45
CA SER A 196 17.64 -9.77 -18.95
C SER A 196 16.27 -9.33 -19.48
N LEU A 197 16.20 -8.14 -20.09
CA LEU A 197 15.07 -7.70 -20.88
C LEU A 197 15.30 -8.18 -22.33
N PRO A 198 14.30 -8.71 -23.05
CA PRO A 198 14.44 -8.95 -24.48
C PRO A 198 14.78 -7.62 -25.17
N PRO A 199 15.46 -7.65 -26.33
CA PRO A 199 15.65 -6.44 -27.11
C PRO A 199 14.28 -5.77 -27.30
N SER A 200 14.18 -4.51 -26.87
CA SER A 200 12.99 -3.68 -27.01
C SER A 200 12.72 -3.48 -28.50
N GLY A 201 11.99 -4.41 -29.11
CA GLY A 201 11.47 -4.27 -30.45
C GLY A 201 10.11 -3.60 -30.39
N SER A 202 10.10 -2.27 -30.37
CA SER A 202 8.99 -1.47 -30.90
C SER A 202 9.45 -0.03 -31.06
N THR A 203 9.78 0.29 -32.31
CA THR A 203 9.90 1.63 -32.86
C THR A 203 8.54 2.35 -32.76
N ILE A 204 8.64 3.65 -32.49
CA ILE A 204 7.63 4.73 -32.43
C ILE A 204 6.88 4.85 -31.10
#